data_AF-A0A3M7HSG4-F1
#
_entry.id   AF-A0A3M7HSG4-F1
#
_cell.length_a   1.000
_cell.length_b   1.000
_cell.length_c   1.000
_cell.angle_alpha   90.00
_cell.angle_beta   90.00
_cell.angle_gamma   90.00
#
_symmetry.space_group_name_H-M   'P 1'
#
loop_
_entity.id
_entity.type
_entity.pdbx_description
1 polymer ?
#
loop_
_entity_poly.entity_id
_entity_poly.type
_entity_poly.pdbx_seq_one_letter_code
_entity_poly.pdbx_strand_id
1 'polypeptide(L)'
;ASTGSDANETAYKAAFIWRRAVERGDVDFTPEEIASSMNNKAPGAPEYSIMSFDGGFHGRTFGSLATTRSKAIHKLDVPSFDWPSAPFPKLQYPLDQFAMENAAEEERCIHEVERIIDNNPKPVAAVVVEPIQSEGGDNHASANFFRELRRVTERRGVLLIVDEVQTGVGPSGKFWAHEHWNLPSPPDMVTFSKKAQAAGFYYGRKDLRPKQPYRQFNTWMGDPARALVFKAIWEEISRLNLVENAAQTGKHLFDSLEALAKKYPH
;
A
#
# COMPACT_ATOMS: atom_id res chain seq x y z
N ALA A 1 -1.15 10.11 11.85
CA ALA A 1 -1.19 8.75 12.42
C ALA A 1 0.01 8.59 13.36
N SER A 2 0.00 7.63 14.28
CA SER A 2 1.15 7.42 15.19
C SER A 2 2.02 6.22 14.82
N THR A 3 1.50 5.28 14.01
CA THR A 3 2.21 4.07 13.56
C THR A 3 1.87 3.74 12.11
N GLY A 4 2.61 2.80 11.50
CA GLY A 4 2.28 2.28 10.17
C GLY A 4 0.89 1.62 10.09
N SER A 5 0.50 0.85 11.12
CA SER A 5 -0.85 0.26 11.19
C SER A 5 -1.93 1.34 11.19
N ASP A 6 -1.78 2.39 12.02
CA ASP A 6 -2.71 3.52 12.07
C ASP A 6 -2.71 4.33 10.76
N ALA A 7 -1.56 4.46 10.10
CA ALA A 7 -1.48 5.08 8.78
C ALA A 7 -2.31 4.33 7.73
N ASN A 8 -2.19 3.01 7.68
CA ASN A 8 -2.98 2.18 6.77
C ASN A 8 -4.48 2.20 7.12
N GLU A 9 -4.85 2.07 8.39
CA GLU A 9 -6.26 2.17 8.83
C GLU A 9 -6.90 3.51 8.43
N THR A 10 -6.18 4.62 8.60
CA THR A 10 -6.67 5.95 8.24
C THR A 10 -6.75 6.13 6.71
N ALA A 11 -5.82 5.55 5.94
CA ALA A 11 -5.92 5.50 4.48
C ALA A 11 -7.11 4.66 4.01
N TYR A 12 -7.41 3.52 4.65
CA TYR A 12 -8.56 2.69 4.33
C TYR A 12 -9.88 3.41 4.58
N LYS A 13 -10.00 4.08 5.74
CA LYS A 13 -11.14 4.97 6.00
C LYS A 13 -11.27 6.07 4.95
N ALA A 14 -10.16 6.63 4.47
CA ALA A 14 -10.20 7.68 3.45
C ALA A 14 -10.74 7.13 2.12
N ALA A 15 -10.32 5.91 1.74
CA ALA A 15 -10.86 5.22 0.57
C ALA A 15 -12.36 4.96 0.67
N PHE A 16 -12.84 4.46 1.81
CA PHE A 16 -14.27 4.21 2.01
C PHE A 16 -15.09 5.51 2.00
N ILE A 17 -14.58 6.56 2.63
CA ILE A 17 -15.21 7.89 2.64
C ILE A 17 -15.29 8.44 1.21
N TRP A 18 -14.20 8.35 0.45
CA TRP A 18 -14.17 8.78 -0.95
C TRP A 18 -15.16 7.97 -1.80
N ARG A 19 -15.18 6.64 -1.66
CA ARG A 19 -16.10 5.78 -2.40
C ARG A 19 -17.56 6.14 -2.14
N ARG A 20 -17.95 6.33 -0.86
CA ARG A 20 -19.29 6.82 -0.52
C ARG A 20 -19.58 8.20 -1.07
N ALA A 21 -18.61 9.11 -1.05
CA ALA A 21 -18.80 10.45 -1.59
C ALA A 21 -19.04 10.43 -3.11
N VAL A 22 -18.32 9.58 -3.84
CA VAL A 22 -18.54 9.38 -5.29
C VAL A 22 -19.93 8.83 -5.57
N GLU A 23 -20.35 7.79 -4.84
CA GLU A 23 -21.67 7.17 -5.03
C GLU A 23 -22.84 8.08 -4.64
N ARG A 24 -22.66 8.90 -3.59
CA ARG A 24 -23.67 9.84 -3.12
C ARG A 24 -23.76 11.11 -3.98
N GLY A 25 -22.64 11.52 -4.59
CA GLY A 25 -22.53 12.83 -5.24
C GLY A 25 -22.57 13.97 -4.22
N ASP A 26 -23.18 15.10 -4.60
CA ASP A 26 -23.24 16.32 -3.78
C ASP A 26 -24.43 16.37 -2.80
N VAL A 27 -25.00 15.22 -2.45
CA VAL A 27 -26.10 15.12 -1.47
C VAL A 27 -25.55 14.95 -0.05
N ASP A 28 -26.21 15.57 0.94
CA ASP A 28 -25.89 15.39 2.37
C ASP A 28 -26.25 13.97 2.88
N PHE A 29 -25.76 13.64 4.08
CA PHE A 29 -26.07 12.36 4.74
C PHE A 29 -27.57 12.23 5.04
N THR A 30 -28.16 11.08 4.73
CA THR A 30 -29.58 10.85 5.04
C THR A 30 -29.79 10.52 6.52
N PRO A 31 -30.98 10.78 7.11
CA PRO A 31 -31.29 10.35 8.47
C PRO A 31 -31.09 8.85 8.70
N GLU A 32 -31.37 8.03 7.68
CA GLU A 32 -31.16 6.58 7.72
C GLU A 32 -29.67 6.21 7.76
N GLU A 33 -28.82 6.84 6.93
CA GLU A 33 -27.37 6.64 6.98
C GLU A 33 -26.82 6.99 8.36
N ILE A 34 -27.26 8.12 8.95
CA ILE A 34 -26.83 8.55 10.28
C ILE A 34 -27.25 7.51 11.33
N ALA A 35 -28.53 7.15 11.38
CA ALA A 35 -29.08 6.23 12.38
C ALA A 35 -28.48 4.82 12.27
N SER A 36 -28.34 4.28 11.06
CA SER A 36 -27.80 2.94 10.83
C SER A 36 -26.29 2.85 11.13
N SER A 37 -25.51 3.92 10.85
CA SER A 37 -24.08 3.95 11.16
C SER A 37 -23.77 3.76 12.64
N MET A 38 -24.60 4.34 13.53
CA MET A 38 -24.43 4.22 14.98
C MET A 38 -24.71 2.80 15.51
N ASN A 39 -25.29 1.96 14.66
CA ASN A 39 -25.62 0.57 14.96
C ASN A 39 -24.79 -0.42 14.12
N ASN A 40 -23.73 0.03 13.46
CA ASN A 40 -22.88 -0.77 12.57
C ASN A 40 -23.67 -1.45 11.43
N LYS A 41 -24.70 -0.80 10.90
CA LYS A 41 -25.57 -1.34 9.84
C LYS A 41 -25.52 -0.49 8.57
N ALA A 42 -25.78 -1.12 7.43
CA ALA A 42 -26.07 -0.42 6.19
C ALA A 42 -27.37 0.40 6.30
N PRO A 43 -27.53 1.51 5.54
CA PRO A 43 -26.56 2.05 4.58
C PRO A 43 -25.43 2.91 5.20
N GLY A 44 -25.50 3.23 6.49
CA GLY A 44 -24.55 4.11 7.18
C GLY A 44 -23.15 3.51 7.37
N ALA A 45 -23.08 2.21 7.60
CA ALA A 45 -21.86 1.40 7.56
C ALA A 45 -21.87 0.53 6.29
N PRO A 46 -21.27 0.99 5.17
CA PRO A 46 -21.31 0.26 3.91
C PRO A 46 -20.43 -0.99 3.93
N GLU A 47 -20.83 -1.99 3.15
CA GLU A 47 -20.07 -3.25 2.99
C GLU A 47 -19.05 -3.16 1.86
N TYR A 48 -18.05 -2.30 2.02
CA TYR A 48 -16.92 -2.22 1.10
C TYR A 48 -15.75 -3.09 1.53
N SER A 49 -14.81 -3.28 0.60
CA SER A 49 -13.56 -3.99 0.86
C SER A 49 -12.33 -3.21 0.42
N ILE A 50 -11.20 -3.52 1.07
CA ILE A 50 -9.85 -3.18 0.58
C ILE A 50 -9.25 -4.46 0.03
N MET A 51 -8.86 -4.46 -1.24
CA MET A 51 -8.15 -5.60 -1.82
C MET A 51 -6.66 -5.51 -1.47
N SER A 52 -6.09 -6.63 -1.03
CA SER A 52 -4.65 -6.76 -0.75
C SER A 52 -4.02 -7.83 -1.62
N PHE A 53 -2.76 -8.16 -1.35
CA PHE A 53 -2.05 -9.24 -2.05
C PHE A 53 -1.61 -10.35 -1.09
N ASP A 54 -1.55 -11.58 -1.61
CA ASP A 54 -0.94 -12.71 -0.92
C ASP A 54 0.51 -12.38 -0.57
N GLY A 55 0.97 -12.77 0.62
CA GLY A 55 2.30 -12.40 1.13
C GLY A 55 2.39 -11.00 1.76
N GLY A 56 1.43 -10.10 1.50
CA GLY A 56 1.52 -8.70 1.95
C GLY A 56 1.50 -8.53 3.49
N PHE A 57 2.07 -7.43 3.98
CA PHE A 57 2.03 -7.06 5.40
C PHE A 57 1.80 -5.56 5.59
N HIS A 58 0.63 -5.21 6.10
CA HIS A 58 0.18 -3.81 6.24
C HIS A 58 -0.07 -3.40 7.70
N GLY A 59 0.15 -4.29 8.66
CA GLY A 59 -0.03 -4.00 10.08
C GLY A 59 -0.76 -5.12 10.83
N ARG A 60 -1.13 -4.82 12.07
CA ARG A 60 -1.71 -5.80 13.01
C ARG A 60 -2.96 -5.32 13.75
N THR A 61 -3.45 -4.12 13.46
CA THR A 61 -4.80 -3.70 13.89
C THR A 61 -5.84 -4.34 12.99
N PHE A 62 -7.11 -4.45 13.38
CA PHE A 62 -8.08 -5.29 12.67
C PHE A 62 -8.20 -5.06 11.16
N GLY A 63 -8.26 -3.81 10.68
CA GLY A 63 -8.33 -3.50 9.26
C GLY A 63 -7.01 -3.79 8.54
N SER A 64 -5.89 -3.31 9.08
CA SER A 64 -4.56 -3.57 8.52
C SER A 64 -4.16 -5.05 8.53
N LEU A 65 -4.65 -5.81 9.51
CA LEU A 65 -4.47 -7.26 9.62
C LEU A 65 -5.34 -8.02 8.61
N ALA A 66 -6.54 -7.52 8.30
CA ALA A 66 -7.37 -8.12 7.25
C ALA A 66 -6.69 -8.07 5.87
N THR A 67 -5.94 -7.00 5.59
CA THR A 67 -5.11 -6.87 4.38
C THR A 67 -3.73 -7.55 4.48
N THR A 68 -3.33 -8.03 5.66
CA THR A 68 -2.05 -8.75 5.84
C THR A 68 -2.23 -10.24 5.50
N ARG A 69 -1.31 -10.82 4.73
CA ARG A 69 -1.31 -12.22 4.26
C ARG A 69 0.08 -12.87 4.36
N SER A 70 0.93 -12.41 5.30
CA SER A 70 2.33 -12.84 5.38
C SER A 70 2.55 -14.21 6.06
N LYS A 71 2.06 -14.42 7.29
CA LYS A 71 2.28 -15.66 8.07
C LYS A 71 1.04 -16.04 8.88
N ALA A 72 0.77 -17.33 9.02
CA ALA A 72 -0.39 -17.83 9.77
C ALA A 72 -0.42 -17.34 11.22
N ILE A 73 0.72 -17.38 11.92
CA ILE A 73 0.84 -16.95 13.32
C ILE A 73 0.52 -15.45 13.54
N HIS A 74 0.53 -14.63 12.49
CA HIS A 74 0.11 -13.24 12.59
C HIS A 74 -1.42 -13.10 12.64
N LYS A 75 -2.17 -14.11 12.17
CA LYS A 75 -3.62 -14.03 11.92
C LYS A 75 -4.48 -14.99 12.73
N LEU A 76 -3.93 -16.12 13.19
CA LEU A 76 -4.66 -17.12 13.96
C LEU A 76 -5.34 -16.48 15.18
N ASP A 77 -6.56 -16.93 15.49
CA ASP A 77 -7.37 -16.52 16.63
C ASP A 77 -7.85 -15.05 16.65
N VAL A 78 -7.69 -14.31 15.55
CA VAL A 78 -8.16 -12.92 15.43
C VAL A 78 -9.30 -12.80 14.41
N PRO A 79 -10.47 -12.23 14.77
CA PRO A 79 -11.54 -11.92 13.81
C PRO A 79 -11.05 -11.08 12.63
N SER A 80 -11.62 -11.28 11.45
CA SER A 80 -11.19 -10.60 10.23
C SER A 80 -12.36 -10.13 9.38
N PHE A 81 -12.04 -9.31 8.38
CA PHE A 81 -12.98 -8.90 7.35
C PHE A 81 -12.87 -9.82 6.14
N ASP A 82 -14.02 -10.16 5.56
CA ASP A 82 -14.09 -10.88 4.29
C ASP A 82 -13.77 -9.92 3.12
N TRP A 83 -12.50 -9.54 3.04
CA TRP A 83 -11.92 -8.68 2.02
C TRP A 83 -11.00 -9.49 1.09
N PRO A 84 -11.02 -9.23 -0.21
CA PRO A 84 -10.35 -10.09 -1.18
C PRO A 84 -8.83 -9.92 -1.14
N SER A 85 -8.13 -10.97 -1.55
CA SER A 85 -6.68 -10.99 -1.75
C SER A 85 -6.40 -11.47 -3.18
N ALA A 86 -5.51 -10.77 -3.88
CA ALA A 86 -5.02 -11.17 -5.19
C ALA A 86 -3.63 -11.84 -5.06
N PRO A 87 -3.23 -12.70 -6.00
CA PRO A 87 -1.88 -13.25 -6.01
C PRO A 87 -0.86 -12.13 -6.31
N PHE A 88 0.24 -12.08 -5.55
CA PHE A 88 1.42 -11.29 -5.92
C PHE A 88 2.33 -12.10 -6.85
N PRO A 89 2.97 -11.50 -7.87
CA PRO A 89 3.84 -12.22 -8.79
C PRO A 89 4.94 -13.00 -8.08
N LYS A 90 5.14 -14.27 -8.48
CA LYS A 90 6.26 -15.10 -8.01
C LYS A 90 7.31 -15.22 -9.11
N LEU A 91 8.27 -14.30 -9.11
CA LEU A 91 9.32 -14.28 -10.11
C LEU A 91 10.28 -15.48 -9.96
N GLN A 92 10.66 -16.05 -11.09
CA GLN A 92 11.71 -17.05 -11.21
C GLN A 92 13.06 -16.36 -11.46
N TYR A 93 14.11 -16.95 -10.90
CA TYR A 93 15.48 -16.43 -10.95
C TYR A 93 16.42 -17.49 -11.55
N PRO A 94 17.46 -17.09 -12.32
CA PRO A 94 17.85 -15.71 -12.66
C PRO A 94 16.88 -14.99 -13.61
N LEU A 95 16.62 -13.69 -13.37
CA LEU A 95 15.55 -12.93 -14.05
C LEU A 95 15.69 -12.88 -15.57
N ASP A 96 16.92 -12.85 -16.07
CA ASP A 96 17.24 -12.82 -17.50
C ASP A 96 16.91 -14.14 -18.22
N GLN A 97 16.92 -15.25 -17.50
CA GLN A 97 16.61 -16.58 -18.05
C GLN A 97 15.10 -16.88 -18.07
N PHE A 98 14.34 -16.24 -17.19
CA PHE A 98 12.89 -16.47 -17.03
C PHE A 98 12.06 -15.25 -17.41
N ALA A 99 12.57 -14.37 -18.28
CA ALA A 99 11.93 -13.10 -18.61
C ALA A 99 10.50 -13.26 -19.17
N MET A 100 10.26 -14.28 -20.01
CA MET A 100 8.95 -14.53 -20.60
C MET A 100 7.96 -15.10 -19.57
N GLU A 101 8.41 -16.05 -18.76
CA GLU A 101 7.64 -16.68 -17.69
C GLU A 101 7.24 -15.66 -16.62
N ASN A 102 8.17 -14.78 -16.25
CA ASN A 102 7.94 -13.71 -15.29
C ASN A 102 6.94 -12.67 -15.83
N ALA A 103 7.04 -12.30 -17.11
CA ALA A 103 6.07 -11.41 -17.73
C ALA A 103 4.66 -12.03 -17.78
N ALA A 104 4.56 -13.32 -18.11
CA ALA A 104 3.29 -14.04 -18.13
C ALA A 104 2.68 -14.19 -16.71
N GLU A 105 3.50 -14.42 -15.68
CA GLU A 105 3.03 -14.48 -14.29
C GLU A 105 2.51 -13.12 -13.80
N GLU A 106 3.22 -12.04 -14.12
CA GLU A 106 2.76 -10.68 -13.79
C GLU A 106 1.43 -10.35 -14.50
N GLU A 107 1.30 -10.68 -15.78
CA GLU A 107 0.06 -10.51 -16.54
C GLU A 107 -1.09 -11.32 -15.93
N ARG A 108 -0.85 -12.59 -15.58
CA ARG A 108 -1.84 -13.45 -14.91
C ARG A 108 -2.31 -12.83 -13.59
N CYS A 109 -1.39 -12.31 -12.78
CA CYS A 109 -1.73 -11.61 -11.53
C CYS A 109 -2.61 -10.36 -11.79
N ILE A 110 -2.31 -9.56 -12.82
CA ILE A 110 -3.11 -8.39 -13.19
C ILE A 110 -4.52 -8.80 -13.65
N HIS A 111 -4.65 -9.84 -14.46
CA HIS A 111 -5.97 -10.37 -14.85
C HIS A 111 -6.78 -10.83 -13.63
N GLU A 112 -6.14 -11.44 -12.64
CA GLU A 112 -6.81 -11.85 -11.41
C GLU A 112 -7.23 -10.65 -10.57
N VAL A 113 -6.42 -9.59 -10.51
CA VAL A 113 -6.80 -8.31 -9.90
C VAL A 113 -8.07 -7.74 -10.54
N GLU A 114 -8.13 -7.68 -11.88
CA GLU A 114 -9.33 -7.22 -12.59
C GLU A 114 -10.54 -8.10 -12.27
N ARG A 115 -10.38 -9.42 -12.35
CA ARG A 115 -11.45 -10.38 -12.08
C ARG A 115 -12.00 -10.22 -10.66
N ILE A 116 -11.14 -10.03 -9.67
CA ILE A 116 -11.55 -9.83 -8.27
C ILE A 116 -12.31 -8.51 -8.14
N ILE A 117 -11.81 -7.40 -8.69
CA ILE A 117 -12.48 -6.10 -8.61
C ILE A 117 -13.89 -6.17 -9.22
N ASP A 118 -14.04 -6.83 -10.37
CA ASP A 118 -15.31 -6.90 -11.09
C ASP A 118 -16.34 -7.84 -10.43
N ASN A 119 -15.88 -8.88 -9.71
CA ASN A 119 -16.76 -9.95 -9.21
C ASN A 119 -16.89 -10.01 -7.68
N ASN A 120 -16.16 -9.18 -6.92
CA ASN A 120 -16.23 -9.26 -5.45
C ASN A 120 -17.62 -8.81 -4.95
N PRO A 121 -18.31 -9.60 -4.09
CA PRO A 121 -19.64 -9.24 -3.60
C PRO A 121 -19.69 -7.91 -2.84
N LYS A 122 -18.58 -7.58 -2.17
CA LYS A 122 -18.36 -6.31 -1.47
C LYS A 122 -17.55 -5.39 -2.39
N PRO A 123 -18.05 -4.23 -2.83
CA PRO A 123 -17.32 -3.40 -3.78
C PRO A 123 -15.93 -3.02 -3.25
N VAL A 124 -14.91 -3.19 -4.10
CA VAL A 124 -13.53 -2.83 -3.76
C VAL A 124 -13.37 -1.32 -3.84
N ALA A 125 -13.11 -0.67 -2.70
CA ALA A 125 -12.90 0.78 -2.64
C ALA A 125 -11.45 1.18 -2.94
N ALA A 126 -10.49 0.32 -2.55
CA ALA A 126 -9.08 0.52 -2.85
C ALA A 126 -8.32 -0.80 -2.94
N VAL A 127 -7.19 -0.75 -3.63
CA VAL A 127 -6.12 -1.76 -3.61
C VAL A 127 -4.97 -1.23 -2.76
N VAL A 128 -4.46 -2.04 -1.84
CA VAL A 128 -3.23 -1.75 -1.08
C VAL A 128 -2.09 -2.66 -1.52
N VAL A 129 -0.90 -2.10 -1.75
CA VAL A 129 0.27 -2.84 -2.21
C VAL A 129 1.57 -2.26 -1.63
N GLU A 130 2.50 -3.13 -1.22
CA GLU A 130 3.88 -2.75 -0.91
C GLU A 130 4.70 -2.70 -2.21
N PRO A 131 5.65 -1.76 -2.38
CA PRO A 131 6.50 -1.78 -3.56
C PRO A 131 7.41 -3.00 -3.69
N ILE A 132 7.85 -3.52 -2.55
CA ILE A 132 8.57 -4.78 -2.40
C ILE A 132 7.97 -5.41 -1.13
N GLN A 133 7.34 -6.57 -1.24
CA GLN A 133 6.74 -7.20 -0.07
C GLN A 133 7.84 -7.61 0.89
N SER A 134 7.83 -7.08 2.12
CA SER A 134 8.95 -7.35 3.03
C SER A 134 8.71 -8.61 3.86
N GLU A 135 7.76 -8.57 4.81
CA GLU A 135 7.51 -9.69 5.74
C GLU A 135 7.04 -10.99 5.06
N GLY A 136 6.52 -10.85 3.83
CA GLY A 136 6.11 -11.95 2.95
C GLY A 136 7.25 -12.71 2.29
N GLY A 137 8.49 -12.22 2.41
CA GLY A 137 9.69 -12.88 1.89
C GLY A 137 10.43 -12.11 0.80
N ASP A 138 10.52 -10.78 0.89
CA ASP A 138 11.23 -9.93 -0.08
C ASP A 138 10.77 -10.20 -1.53
N ASN A 139 9.44 -10.25 -1.75
CA ASN A 139 8.89 -10.53 -3.08
C ASN A 139 8.92 -9.25 -3.93
N HIS A 140 9.59 -9.33 -5.08
CA HIS A 140 9.68 -8.26 -6.06
C HIS A 140 8.71 -8.47 -7.22
N ALA A 141 8.31 -7.38 -7.87
CA ALA A 141 7.65 -7.36 -9.18
C ALA A 141 8.26 -6.25 -10.03
N SER A 142 8.13 -6.35 -11.35
CA SER A 142 8.64 -5.36 -12.27
C SER A 142 7.89 -4.02 -12.15
N ALA A 143 8.54 -2.94 -12.56
CA ALA A 143 7.87 -1.65 -12.71
C ALA A 143 6.65 -1.73 -13.66
N ASN A 144 6.63 -2.69 -14.60
CA ASN A 144 5.51 -2.86 -15.52
C ASN A 144 4.27 -3.37 -14.81
N PHE A 145 4.40 -4.36 -13.93
CA PHE A 145 3.30 -4.86 -13.09
C PHE A 145 2.59 -3.71 -12.35
N PHE A 146 3.35 -2.83 -11.69
CA PHE A 146 2.76 -1.71 -10.96
C PHE A 146 2.11 -0.65 -11.86
N ARG A 147 2.64 -0.43 -13.07
CA ARG A 147 1.97 0.44 -14.06
C ARG A 147 0.66 -0.16 -14.53
N GLU A 148 0.62 -1.46 -14.83
CA GLU A 148 -0.63 -2.13 -15.20
C GLU A 148 -1.63 -2.13 -14.05
N LEU A 149 -1.19 -2.40 -12.82
CA LEU A 149 -2.02 -2.29 -11.63
C LEU A 149 -2.64 -0.90 -11.51
N ARG A 150 -1.85 0.16 -11.72
CA ARG A 150 -2.36 1.54 -11.71
C ARG A 150 -3.42 1.75 -12.80
N ARG A 151 -3.17 1.30 -14.03
CA ARG A 151 -4.15 1.42 -15.12
C ARG A 151 -5.46 0.69 -14.81
N VAL A 152 -5.39 -0.49 -14.21
CA VAL A 152 -6.57 -1.24 -13.75
C VAL A 152 -7.34 -0.43 -12.70
N THR A 153 -6.66 0.05 -11.66
CA THR A 153 -7.34 0.79 -10.57
C THR A 153 -8.05 2.03 -11.10
N GLU A 154 -7.43 2.77 -12.03
CA GLU A 154 -8.07 3.95 -12.63
C GLU A 154 -9.28 3.61 -13.49
N ARG A 155 -9.15 2.62 -14.40
CA ARG A 155 -10.26 2.20 -15.27
C ARG A 155 -11.49 1.75 -14.48
N ARG A 156 -11.28 1.15 -13.29
CA ARG A 156 -12.34 0.60 -12.45
C ARG A 156 -12.81 1.55 -11.35
N GLY A 157 -12.25 2.76 -11.24
CA GLY A 157 -12.62 3.72 -10.21
C GLY A 157 -12.33 3.21 -8.79
N VAL A 158 -11.23 2.47 -8.64
CA VAL A 158 -10.70 1.93 -7.37
C VAL A 158 -9.45 2.72 -7.02
N LEU A 159 -9.26 3.11 -5.76
CA LEU A 159 -8.07 3.86 -5.38
C LEU A 159 -6.84 2.95 -5.25
N LEU A 160 -5.66 3.47 -5.57
CA LEU A 160 -4.39 2.80 -5.30
C LEU A 160 -3.71 3.37 -4.05
N ILE A 161 -3.54 2.53 -3.03
CA ILE A 161 -2.78 2.81 -1.81
C ILE A 161 -1.43 2.11 -1.93
N VAL A 162 -0.34 2.87 -1.91
CA VAL A 162 1.01 2.32 -1.86
C VAL A 162 1.54 2.38 -0.43
N ASP A 163 1.83 1.21 0.13
CA ASP A 163 2.38 1.07 1.47
C ASP A 163 3.90 1.18 1.45
N GLU A 164 4.40 2.38 1.75
CA GLU A 164 5.83 2.68 1.85
C GLU A 164 6.30 2.77 3.31
N VAL A 165 5.58 2.12 4.24
CA VAL A 165 5.99 2.02 5.64
C VAL A 165 7.39 1.45 5.75
N GLN A 166 7.76 0.48 4.91
CA GLN A 166 9.08 -0.16 4.94
C GLN A 166 10.06 0.32 3.86
N THR A 167 9.56 0.45 2.63
CA THR A 167 10.37 0.76 1.43
C THR A 167 10.72 2.24 1.32
N GLY A 168 9.94 3.13 1.94
CA GLY A 168 10.14 4.56 1.85
C GLY A 168 11.37 5.06 2.60
N VAL A 169 11.68 6.33 2.37
CA VAL A 169 12.79 7.08 2.96
C VAL A 169 14.17 6.59 2.48
N GLY A 170 14.30 6.29 1.18
CA GLY A 170 15.60 6.21 0.50
C GLY A 170 16.28 4.85 0.24
N PRO A 171 15.97 3.71 0.91
CA PRO A 171 16.85 2.54 0.86
C PRO A 171 16.92 1.87 -0.53
N SER A 172 15.96 2.11 -1.42
CA SER A 172 15.93 1.57 -2.78
C SER A 172 16.68 2.43 -3.81
N GLY A 173 17.36 3.51 -3.38
CA GLY A 173 17.98 4.48 -4.30
C GLY A 173 17.01 5.55 -4.84
N LYS A 174 15.76 5.56 -4.35
CA LYS A 174 14.79 6.64 -4.51
C LYS A 174 14.18 6.96 -3.15
N PHE A 175 13.71 8.19 -2.94
CA PHE A 175 13.16 8.56 -1.63
C PHE A 175 11.90 7.73 -1.34
N TRP A 176 11.00 7.61 -2.30
CA TRP A 176 9.93 6.63 -2.32
C TRP A 176 10.21 5.55 -3.36
N ALA A 177 10.04 4.28 -3.02
CA ALA A 177 10.32 3.18 -3.94
C ALA A 177 9.39 3.17 -5.16
N HIS A 178 8.15 3.66 -5.05
CA HIS A 178 7.23 3.76 -6.19
C HIS A 178 7.70 4.73 -7.28
N GLU A 179 8.66 5.62 -6.99
CA GLU A 179 9.27 6.50 -7.99
C GLU A 179 9.95 5.69 -9.11
N HIS A 180 10.40 4.46 -8.83
CA HIS A 180 10.98 3.57 -9.84
C HIS A 180 9.98 3.12 -10.91
N TRP A 181 8.67 3.20 -10.63
CA TRP A 181 7.65 2.67 -11.52
C TRP A 181 7.37 3.55 -12.73
N ASN A 182 7.64 4.85 -12.61
CA ASN A 182 7.26 5.86 -13.58
C ASN A 182 5.78 5.71 -13.97
N LEU A 183 4.91 5.72 -12.95
CA LEU A 183 3.47 5.52 -13.14
C LEU A 183 2.88 6.56 -14.12
N PRO A 184 1.84 6.19 -14.89
CA PRO A 184 1.13 7.15 -15.75
C PRO A 184 0.45 8.28 -14.95
N SER A 185 0.22 8.05 -13.66
CA SER A 185 -0.42 8.94 -12.70
C SER A 185 0.04 8.56 -11.28
N PRO A 186 0.14 9.49 -10.33
CA PRO A 186 0.58 9.16 -8.98
C PRO A 186 -0.38 8.19 -8.28
N PRO A 187 0.08 7.42 -7.27
CA PRO A 187 -0.81 6.69 -6.38
C PRO A 187 -1.84 7.64 -5.73
N ASP A 188 -3.03 7.15 -5.41
CA ASP A 188 -4.04 7.99 -4.76
C ASP A 188 -3.65 8.30 -3.32
N MET A 189 -3.03 7.34 -2.63
CA MET A 189 -2.47 7.52 -1.30
C MET A 189 -1.15 6.78 -1.14
N VAL A 190 -0.25 7.32 -0.33
CA VAL A 190 0.98 6.65 0.08
C VAL A 190 1.12 6.72 1.58
N THR A 191 1.23 5.56 2.23
CA THR A 191 1.40 5.45 3.68
C THR A 191 2.88 5.30 4.04
N PHE A 192 3.29 5.85 5.18
CA PHE A 192 4.68 5.84 5.64
C PHE A 192 4.79 5.78 7.16
N SER A 193 5.88 5.20 7.66
CA SER A 193 6.25 5.17 9.07
C SER A 193 7.74 4.80 9.23
N LYS A 194 8.09 3.95 10.22
CA LYS A 194 9.44 3.39 10.45
C LYS A 194 10.57 4.42 10.31
N LYS A 195 11.27 4.43 9.17
CA LYS A 195 12.42 5.32 8.90
C LYS A 195 12.04 6.80 9.00
N ALA A 196 10.79 7.13 8.69
CA ALA A 196 10.29 8.49 8.82
C ALA A 196 10.23 8.98 10.28
N GLN A 197 10.24 8.10 11.29
CA GLN A 197 10.03 8.41 12.72
C GLN A 197 8.68 9.07 13.08
N ALA A 198 7.99 9.68 12.12
CA ALA A 198 6.57 10.00 12.12
C ALA A 198 5.79 8.95 11.32
N ALA A 199 4.46 9.00 11.38
CA ALA A 199 3.61 8.12 10.59
C ALA A 199 2.41 8.87 10.00
N GLY A 200 1.96 8.43 8.84
CA GLY A 200 0.80 9.02 8.19
C GLY A 200 0.67 8.53 6.76
N PHE A 201 -0.19 9.21 6.03
CA PHE A 201 -0.29 9.07 4.60
C PHE A 201 -0.49 10.45 3.98
N TYR A 202 -0.13 10.58 2.71
CA TYR A 202 -0.47 11.74 1.90
C TYR A 202 -1.35 11.33 0.73
N TYR A 203 -2.16 12.27 0.24
CA TYR A 203 -2.94 12.07 -0.97
C TYR A 203 -2.10 12.46 -2.19
N GLY A 204 -2.15 11.65 -3.25
CA GLY A 204 -1.57 12.02 -4.55
C GLY A 204 -2.39 13.07 -5.30
N ARG A 205 -3.67 13.26 -4.93
CA ARG A 205 -4.58 14.24 -5.53
C ARG A 205 -5.42 14.96 -4.47
N LYS A 206 -5.74 16.24 -4.72
CA LYS A 206 -6.43 17.09 -3.73
C LYS A 206 -7.91 16.73 -3.53
N ASP A 207 -8.57 16.20 -4.56
CA ASP A 207 -9.99 15.82 -4.57
C ASP A 207 -10.31 14.62 -3.66
N LEU A 208 -9.29 13.88 -3.24
CA LEU A 208 -9.43 12.75 -2.32
C LEU A 208 -9.64 13.17 -0.85
N ARG A 209 -9.38 14.44 -0.51
CA ARG A 209 -9.48 14.94 0.86
C ARG A 209 -10.96 14.96 1.30
N PRO A 210 -11.31 14.35 2.46
CA PRO A 210 -12.66 14.43 3.01
C PRO A 210 -13.15 15.87 3.20
N LYS A 211 -14.40 16.15 2.80
CA LYS A 211 -15.03 17.47 2.94
C LYS A 211 -15.29 17.83 4.41
N GLN A 212 -15.76 16.88 5.22
CA GLN A 212 -16.13 17.13 6.61
C GLN A 212 -14.99 16.84 7.60
N PRO A 213 -14.80 17.69 8.63
CA PRO A 213 -13.82 17.48 9.69
C PRO A 213 -14.21 16.29 10.60
N TYR A 214 -13.33 15.94 11.54
CA TYR A 214 -13.53 14.90 12.57
C TYR A 214 -13.70 13.45 12.07
N ARG A 215 -13.72 13.20 10.75
CA ARG A 215 -13.80 11.84 10.19
C ARG A 215 -12.44 11.14 10.14
N GLN A 216 -11.39 11.91 9.84
CA GLN A 216 -9.99 11.49 9.89
C GLN A 216 -9.31 12.17 11.06
N PHE A 217 -9.46 11.57 12.24
CA PHE A 217 -8.99 12.17 13.48
C PHE A 217 -8.66 11.10 14.53
N ASN A 218 -7.72 11.41 15.40
CA ASN A 218 -7.49 10.79 16.70
C ASN A 218 -6.81 11.82 17.62
N THR A 219 -6.62 11.50 18.90
CA THR A 219 -6.17 12.47 19.93
C THR A 219 -4.88 13.21 19.57
N TRP A 220 -3.91 12.52 18.98
CA TRP A 220 -2.56 13.08 18.78
C TRP A 220 -2.23 13.39 17.32
N MET A 221 -2.87 12.70 16.37
CA MET A 221 -2.60 12.82 14.93
C MET A 221 -1.10 12.72 14.57
N GLY A 222 -0.33 11.95 15.34
CA GLY A 222 1.13 11.91 15.29
C GLY A 222 1.74 12.62 16.49
N ASP A 223 2.96 13.12 16.36
CA ASP A 223 3.66 13.85 17.42
C ASP A 223 4.52 14.96 16.77
N PRO A 224 4.33 16.25 17.11
CA PRO A 224 5.16 17.33 16.59
C PRO A 224 6.66 17.12 16.81
N ALA A 225 7.07 16.50 17.93
CA ALA A 225 8.48 16.19 18.17
C ALA A 225 9.01 15.19 17.14
N ARG A 226 8.21 14.18 16.78
CA ARG A 226 8.56 13.23 15.71
C ARG A 226 8.59 13.87 14.33
N ALA A 227 7.73 14.85 14.07
CA ALA A 227 7.77 15.62 12.83
C ALA A 227 9.06 16.45 12.71
N LEU A 228 9.52 17.06 13.81
CA LEU A 228 10.81 17.77 13.84
C LEU A 228 11.99 16.82 13.61
N VAL A 229 11.97 15.63 14.24
CA VAL A 229 12.98 14.60 14.00
C VAL A 229 12.96 14.14 12.54
N PHE A 230 11.78 13.91 11.95
CA PHE A 230 11.68 13.51 10.55
C PHE A 230 12.24 14.59 9.62
N LYS A 231 11.96 15.86 9.89
CA LYS A 231 12.52 16.99 9.14
C LYS A 231 14.05 16.96 9.20
N ALA A 232 14.65 16.80 10.38
CA ALA A 232 16.11 16.71 10.52
C ALA A 232 16.70 15.49 9.78
N ILE A 233 16.03 14.33 9.82
CA ILE A 233 16.42 13.14 9.05
C ILE A 233 16.41 13.44 7.55
N TRP A 234 15.34 14.07 7.05
CA TRP A 234 15.22 14.44 5.64
C TRP A 234 16.28 15.47 5.21
N GLU A 235 16.56 16.47 6.05
CA GLU A 235 17.61 17.46 5.81
C GLU A 235 18.99 16.79 5.70
N GLU A 236 19.30 15.83 6.58
CA GLU A 236 20.56 15.08 6.52
C GLU A 236 20.64 14.15 5.31
N ILE A 237 19.56 13.44 4.99
CA ILE A 237 19.46 12.61 3.77
C ILE A 237 19.76 13.45 2.53
N SER A 238 19.18 14.65 2.46
CA SER A 238 19.36 15.57 1.34
C SER A 238 20.77 16.16 1.30
N ARG A 239 21.27 16.65 2.45
CA ARG A 239 22.59 17.30 2.59
C ARG A 239 23.74 16.36 2.26
N LEU A 240 23.62 15.09 2.64
CA LEU A 240 24.65 14.06 2.46
C LEU A 240 24.41 13.16 1.23
N ASN A 241 23.38 13.46 0.43
CA ASN A 241 23.00 12.67 -0.75
C ASN A 241 22.85 11.16 -0.45
N LEU A 242 22.20 10.82 0.67
CA LEU A 242 22.16 9.45 1.19
C LEU A 242 21.32 8.49 0.34
N VAL A 243 20.36 9.02 -0.42
CA VAL A 243 19.56 8.21 -1.35
C VAL A 243 20.44 7.67 -2.48
N GLU A 244 21.24 8.52 -3.10
CA GLU A 244 22.19 8.11 -4.14
C GLU A 244 23.28 7.18 -3.56
N ASN A 245 23.79 7.49 -2.37
CA ASN A 245 24.72 6.61 -1.67
C ASN A 245 24.13 5.21 -1.40
N ALA A 246 22.85 5.13 -1.05
CA ALA A 246 22.14 3.85 -0.88
C ALA A 246 22.06 3.07 -2.20
N ALA A 247 21.83 3.74 -3.34
CA ALA A 247 21.85 3.10 -4.66
C ALA A 247 23.24 2.51 -4.97
N GLN A 248 24.30 3.28 -4.74
CA GLN A 248 25.68 2.87 -5.03
C GLN A 248 26.14 1.71 -4.12
N THR A 249 25.90 1.83 -2.82
CA THR A 249 26.28 0.80 -1.84
C THR A 249 25.42 -0.45 -2.02
N GLY A 250 24.13 -0.29 -2.32
CA GLY A 250 23.21 -1.37 -2.62
C GLY A 250 23.65 -2.15 -3.86
N LYS A 251 24.09 -1.47 -4.92
CA LYS A 251 24.68 -2.12 -6.11
C LYS A 251 25.89 -2.96 -5.74
N HIS A 252 26.83 -2.41 -4.96
CA HIS A 252 28.02 -3.14 -4.54
C HIS A 252 27.69 -4.42 -3.73
N LEU A 253 26.73 -4.32 -2.80
CA LEU A 253 26.25 -5.45 -2.03
C LEU A 253 25.61 -6.51 -2.95
N PHE A 254 24.72 -6.09 -3.86
CA PHE A 254 24.03 -7.00 -4.76
C PHE A 254 24.99 -7.72 -5.71
N ASP A 255 25.93 -7.00 -6.33
CA ASP A 255 26.97 -7.60 -7.20
C ASP A 255 27.80 -8.66 -6.43
N SER A 256 28.11 -8.40 -5.16
CA SER A 256 28.85 -9.32 -4.31
C SER A 256 28.04 -10.57 -3.95
N LEU A 257 26.75 -10.42 -3.65
CA LEU A 257 25.84 -11.53 -3.40
C LEU A 257 25.65 -12.39 -4.66
N GLU A 258 25.53 -11.76 -5.83
CA GLU A 258 25.42 -12.48 -7.11
C GLU A 258 26.69 -13.31 -7.39
N ALA A 259 27.87 -12.74 -7.13
CA ALA A 259 29.13 -13.46 -7.25
C ALA A 259 29.20 -14.66 -6.28
N LEU A 260 28.72 -14.50 -5.05
CA LEU A 260 28.64 -15.60 -4.07
C LEU A 260 27.64 -16.69 -4.50
N ALA A 261 26.46 -16.31 -5.00
CA ALA A 261 25.46 -17.25 -5.49
C ALA A 261 25.98 -18.09 -6.66
N LYS A 262 26.76 -17.48 -7.57
CA LYS A 262 27.45 -18.20 -8.66
C LYS A 262 28.51 -19.17 -8.13
N LYS A 263 29.20 -18.81 -7.05
CA LYS A 263 30.24 -19.64 -6.43
C LYS A 263 29.66 -20.80 -5.60
N TYR A 264 28.48 -20.62 -5.00
CA TYR A 264 27.80 -21.58 -4.15
C TYR A 264 26.36 -21.82 -4.64
N PRO A 265 26.16 -22.58 -5.73
CA PRO A 265 24.85 -22.79 -6.35
C PRO A 265 23.92 -23.75 -5.59
N HIS A 266 24.39 -24.35 -4.49
CA HIS A 266 23.68 -25.36 -3.68
C HIS A 266 23.84 -25.09 -2.20
#